data_AF-A0A3R6WEC2-F1
#
_entry.id   AF-A0A3R6WEC2-F1
#
_cell.length_a   1.000
_cell.length_b   1.000
_cell.length_c   1.000
_cell.angle_alpha   90.00
_cell.angle_beta   90.00
_cell.angle_gamma   90.00
#
_symmetry.space_group_name_H-M   'P 1'
#
loop_
_entity.id
_entity.type
_entity.pdbx_description
1 polymer ?
#
loop_
_entity_poly.entity_id
_entity_poly.type
_entity_poly.pdbx_seq_one_letter_code
_entity_poly.pdbx_strand_id
1 'polypeptide(L)'
;MNDDSVDAFCAKVERSCEVRCPGCDTNRSQLPKSARNVPKLKLLPSQAVHIPRLRDLCFEFCLHRVAAADVVVFAQSTFGADIGLSIVETMLPLFHDPERRASMYLRLRRQNPFIYTMCCKAPVCFFCHVAGHHNGIACGGVSPDLLDSIVECEDCGLQLVKGDGCDSVQCYCGVNFQWSVEVLKTPMRSMMRSLQPFRRKLRYHISRWVQRLRKNRALEEIKCRYLRIEAKEFWKLYRETHPDEVQDVDDELSLMMSMDFEGC
;
A
#
# COMPACT_ATOMS: atom_id res chain seq x y z
N MET A 1 33.41 -14.91 -12.93
CA MET A 1 32.57 -13.86 -13.55
C MET A 1 33.40 -12.59 -13.47
N ASN A 2 33.72 -11.93 -14.59
CA ASN A 2 34.60 -10.76 -14.59
C ASN A 2 33.89 -9.58 -13.90
N ASP A 3 34.61 -8.77 -13.11
CA ASP A 3 34.04 -7.64 -12.36
C ASP A 3 33.31 -6.66 -13.29
N ASP A 4 33.89 -6.41 -14.47
CA ASP A 4 33.29 -5.60 -15.55
C ASP A 4 31.92 -6.10 -16.02
N SER A 5 31.66 -7.41 -15.96
CA SER A 5 30.38 -8.00 -16.36
C SER A 5 29.30 -7.78 -15.31
N VAL A 6 29.67 -7.74 -14.04
CA VAL A 6 28.73 -7.50 -12.93
C VAL A 6 28.35 -6.02 -12.92
N ASP A 7 29.33 -5.13 -13.09
CA ASP A 7 29.08 -3.69 -13.18
C ASP A 7 28.21 -3.31 -14.38
N ALA A 8 28.46 -3.91 -15.55
CA ALA A 8 27.63 -3.70 -16.73
C ALA A 8 26.17 -4.17 -16.52
N PHE A 9 25.96 -5.26 -15.75
CA PHE A 9 24.63 -5.73 -15.38
C PHE A 9 23.95 -4.76 -14.41
N CYS A 10 24.63 -4.35 -13.35
CA CYS A 10 24.14 -3.37 -12.37
C CYS A 10 23.73 -2.07 -13.07
N ALA A 11 24.53 -1.57 -14.00
CA ALA A 11 24.22 -0.37 -14.79
C ALA A 11 22.97 -0.54 -15.68
N LYS A 12 22.70 -1.73 -16.21
CA LYS A 12 21.45 -2.02 -16.95
C LYS A 12 20.24 -1.99 -16.01
N VAL A 13 20.36 -2.58 -14.83
CA VAL A 13 19.32 -2.58 -13.81
C VAL A 13 18.99 -1.14 -13.38
N GLU A 14 19.99 -0.33 -13.08
CA GLU A 14 19.79 1.06 -12.66
C GLU A 14 19.15 1.93 -13.74
N ARG A 15 19.49 1.69 -15.02
CA ARG A 15 18.88 2.36 -16.18
C ARG A 15 17.39 2.10 -16.32
N SER A 16 16.89 0.94 -15.87
CA SER A 16 15.45 0.66 -15.87
C SER A 16 14.65 1.56 -14.92
N CYS A 17 15.33 2.25 -14.02
CA CYS A 17 14.75 3.21 -13.08
C CYS A 17 15.04 4.68 -13.48
N GLU A 18 15.53 4.94 -14.69
CA GLU A 18 15.82 6.29 -15.16
C GLU A 18 14.59 7.05 -15.61
N VAL A 19 14.58 8.33 -15.28
CA VAL A 19 13.59 9.30 -15.78
C VAL A 19 14.32 10.55 -16.26
N ARG A 20 13.86 11.11 -17.37
CA ARG A 20 14.31 12.41 -17.88
C ARG A 20 13.76 13.52 -16.98
N CYS A 21 14.64 14.26 -16.30
CA CYS A 21 14.21 15.31 -15.40
C CYS A 21 13.68 16.52 -16.19
N PRO A 22 12.45 17.01 -15.97
CA PRO A 22 11.95 18.18 -16.70
C PRO A 22 12.62 19.50 -16.28
N GLY A 23 13.32 19.53 -15.13
CA GLY A 23 14.03 20.72 -14.67
C GLY A 23 15.44 20.91 -15.25
N CYS A 24 16.15 19.82 -15.53
CA CYS A 24 17.52 19.87 -16.06
C CYS A 24 17.75 19.03 -17.33
N ASP A 25 16.68 18.47 -17.86
CA ASP A 25 16.63 17.68 -19.09
C ASP A 25 17.55 16.45 -19.16
N THR A 26 18.07 16.03 -18.01
CA THR A 26 19.04 14.92 -17.91
C THR A 26 18.35 13.66 -17.41
N ASN A 27 18.65 12.51 -18.03
CA ASN A 27 18.25 11.21 -17.51
C ASN A 27 18.99 10.91 -16.20
N ARG A 28 18.26 10.56 -15.15
CA ARG A 28 18.85 10.14 -13.88
C ARG A 28 18.09 8.98 -13.30
N SER A 29 18.82 8.01 -12.75
CA SER A 29 18.20 6.91 -12.02
C SER A 29 17.48 7.47 -10.79
N GLN A 30 16.23 7.04 -10.62
CA GLN A 30 15.41 7.34 -9.47
C GLN A 30 15.54 6.24 -8.40
N LEU A 31 16.38 5.23 -8.63
CA LEU A 31 16.66 4.18 -7.67
C LEU A 31 17.47 4.75 -6.49
N PRO A 32 16.97 4.64 -5.24
CA PRO A 32 17.74 5.05 -4.08
C PRO A 32 19.05 4.28 -3.97
N LYS A 33 20.13 4.96 -3.56
CA LYS A 33 21.40 4.29 -3.25
C LYS A 33 21.22 3.37 -2.04
N SER A 34 21.96 2.25 -2.01
CA SER A 34 21.97 1.37 -0.85
C SER A 34 22.48 2.10 0.39
N ALA A 35 21.88 1.83 1.55
CA ALA A 35 22.29 2.36 2.83
C ALA A 35 22.20 1.27 3.90
N ARG A 36 23.07 1.33 4.91
CA ARG A 36 23.05 0.39 6.04
C ARG A 36 21.85 0.60 6.97
N ASN A 37 21.34 1.84 7.00
CA ASN A 37 20.28 2.26 7.90
C ASN A 37 19.32 3.18 7.16
N VAL A 38 18.07 3.21 7.63
CA VAL A 38 17.01 4.12 7.16
C VAL A 38 16.42 4.87 8.34
N PRO A 39 15.77 6.04 8.12
CA PRO A 39 15.10 6.76 9.19
C PRO A 39 14.14 5.86 9.98
N LYS A 40 14.08 6.06 11.30
CA LYS A 40 13.19 5.29 12.17
C LYS A 40 11.74 5.54 11.77
N LEU A 41 11.01 4.47 11.47
CA LEU A 41 9.58 4.52 11.19
C LEU A 41 8.81 4.90 12.46
N LYS A 42 7.95 5.91 12.35
CA LYS A 42 7.02 6.28 13.43
C LYS A 42 5.75 5.45 13.26
N LEU A 43 5.61 4.39 14.04
CA LEU A 43 4.48 3.47 13.99
C LEU A 43 3.75 3.42 15.33
N LEU A 44 2.45 3.17 15.28
CA LEU A 44 1.69 2.84 16.50
C LEU A 44 2.19 1.50 17.07
N PRO A 45 2.11 1.26 18.39
CA PRO A 45 2.53 -0.01 18.99
C PRO A 45 1.86 -1.23 18.34
N SER A 46 0.57 -1.11 18.02
CA SER A 46 -0.20 -2.15 17.32
C SER A 46 0.28 -2.45 15.91
N GLN A 47 0.96 -1.51 15.25
CA GLN A 47 1.59 -1.70 13.95
C GLN A 47 3.03 -2.21 14.10
N ALA A 48 3.77 -1.69 15.08
CA ALA A 48 5.17 -2.04 15.32
C ALA A 48 5.38 -3.55 15.57
N VAL A 49 4.38 -4.23 16.16
CA VAL A 49 4.40 -5.69 16.38
C VAL A 49 4.56 -6.49 15.08
N HIS A 50 4.19 -5.93 13.93
CA HIS A 50 4.27 -6.62 12.64
C HIS A 50 5.60 -6.39 11.90
N ILE A 51 6.49 -5.53 12.41
CA ILE A 51 7.78 -5.24 11.79
C ILE A 51 8.69 -6.48 11.65
N PRO A 52 8.82 -7.38 12.65
CA PRO A 52 9.61 -8.60 12.49
C PRO A 52 9.15 -9.43 11.28
N ARG A 53 7.84 -9.64 11.13
CA ARG A 53 7.30 -10.39 9.99
C ARG A 53 7.57 -9.71 8.65
N LEU A 54 7.49 -8.38 8.59
CA LEU A 54 7.86 -7.64 7.38
C LEU A 54 9.35 -7.83 7.04
N ARG A 55 10.23 -7.84 8.04
CA ARG A 55 11.67 -8.08 7.83
C ARG A 55 11.93 -9.48 7.28
N ASP A 56 11.26 -10.50 7.83
CA ASP A 56 11.38 -11.88 7.33
C ASP A 56 10.94 -11.95 5.86
N LEU A 57 9.82 -11.32 5.50
CA LEU A 57 9.37 -11.29 4.10
C LEU A 57 10.33 -10.54 3.18
N CYS A 58 10.91 -9.42 3.63
CA CYS A 58 11.94 -8.72 2.88
C CYS A 58 13.20 -9.59 2.70
N PHE A 59 13.57 -10.38 3.71
CA PHE A 59 14.69 -11.31 3.62
C PHE A 59 14.41 -12.44 2.61
N GLU A 60 13.25 -13.07 2.68
CA GLU A 60 12.84 -14.10 1.70
C GLU A 60 12.71 -13.53 0.28
N PHE A 61 12.27 -12.28 0.15
CA PHE A 61 12.29 -11.56 -1.12
C PHE A 61 13.71 -11.41 -1.66
N CYS A 62 14.68 -10.99 -0.84
CA CYS A 62 16.09 -10.94 -1.24
C CYS A 62 16.60 -12.29 -1.73
N LEU A 63 16.17 -13.39 -1.09
CA LEU A 63 16.55 -14.77 -1.44
C LEU A 63 15.83 -15.35 -2.67
N HIS A 64 15.06 -14.56 -3.44
CA HIS A 64 14.28 -15.00 -4.61
C HIS A 64 13.16 -16.00 -4.28
N ARG A 65 12.74 -16.09 -3.00
CA ARG A 65 11.72 -17.05 -2.57
C ARG A 65 10.31 -16.46 -2.51
N VAL A 66 10.22 -15.14 -2.43
CA VAL A 66 8.96 -14.38 -2.39
C VAL A 66 9.00 -13.30 -3.47
N ALA A 67 7.85 -13.05 -4.10
CA ALA A 67 7.70 -12.04 -5.13
C ALA A 67 7.67 -10.62 -4.52
N ALA A 68 8.11 -9.60 -5.25
CA ALA A 68 7.99 -8.20 -4.79
C ALA A 68 6.52 -7.84 -4.53
N ALA A 69 5.62 -8.40 -5.34
CA ALA A 69 4.19 -8.24 -5.19
C ALA A 69 3.67 -8.63 -3.79
N ASP A 70 4.15 -9.73 -3.23
CA ASP A 70 3.66 -10.28 -1.97
C ASP A 70 4.10 -9.44 -0.78
N VAL A 71 5.35 -8.96 -0.79
CA VAL A 71 5.86 -8.02 0.22
C VAL A 71 4.99 -6.76 0.27
N VAL A 72 4.67 -6.20 -0.90
CA VAL A 72 3.83 -5.00 -0.99
C VAL A 72 2.40 -5.29 -0.54
N VAL A 73 1.80 -6.42 -0.94
CA VAL A 73 0.46 -6.81 -0.49
C VAL A 73 0.41 -6.94 1.03
N PHE A 74 1.38 -7.64 1.63
CA PHE A 74 1.47 -7.77 3.08
C PHE A 74 1.60 -6.41 3.77
N ALA A 75 2.45 -5.52 3.26
CA ALA A 75 2.62 -4.19 3.84
C ALA A 75 1.32 -3.38 3.78
N GLN A 76 0.60 -3.43 2.66
CA GLN A 76 -0.66 -2.72 2.49
C GLN A 76 -1.80 -3.27 3.36
N SER A 77 -1.90 -4.59 3.49
CA SER A 77 -2.94 -5.23 4.32
C SER A 77 -2.71 -4.99 5.80
N THR A 78 -1.44 -4.91 6.23
CA THR A 78 -1.06 -4.84 7.64
C THR A 78 -0.98 -3.39 8.14
N PHE A 79 -0.35 -2.50 7.38
CA PHE A 79 -0.11 -1.12 7.81
C PHE A 79 -1.09 -0.10 7.19
N GLY A 80 -1.92 -0.53 6.24
CA GLY A 80 -2.81 0.32 5.45
C GLY A 80 -2.24 0.62 4.07
N ALA A 81 -3.13 0.90 3.09
CA ALA A 81 -2.77 0.95 1.68
C ALA A 81 -1.65 1.96 1.34
N ASP A 82 -1.72 3.18 1.88
CA ASP A 82 -0.75 4.23 1.58
C ASP A 82 0.46 4.15 2.52
N ILE A 83 0.23 3.94 3.82
CA ILE A 83 1.29 3.81 4.83
C ILE A 83 2.20 2.61 4.52
N GLY A 84 1.61 1.47 4.15
CA GLY A 84 2.37 0.27 3.77
C GLY A 84 3.31 0.52 2.59
N LEU A 85 2.87 1.27 1.58
CA LEU A 85 3.73 1.68 0.46
C LEU A 85 4.87 2.59 0.92
N SER A 86 4.57 3.59 1.75
CA SER A 86 5.60 4.49 2.30
C SER A 86 6.62 3.76 3.17
N ILE A 87 6.20 2.74 3.93
CA ILE A 87 7.10 1.89 4.72
C ILE A 87 8.07 1.14 3.78
N VAL A 88 7.55 0.46 2.77
CA VAL A 88 8.38 -0.31 1.81
C VAL A 88 9.30 0.63 1.03
N GLU A 89 8.82 1.80 0.61
CA GLU A 89 9.63 2.84 -0.04
C GLU A 89 10.76 3.34 0.85
N THR A 90 10.49 3.56 2.15
CA THR A 90 11.51 3.95 3.14
C THR A 90 12.58 2.86 3.31
N MET A 91 12.20 1.59 3.17
CA MET A 91 13.10 0.45 3.32
C MET A 91 13.94 0.16 2.06
N LEU A 92 13.63 0.76 0.90
CA LEU A 92 14.34 0.49 -0.35
C LEU A 92 15.88 0.53 -0.24
N PRO A 93 16.50 1.52 0.45
CA PRO A 93 17.95 1.56 0.60
C PRO A 93 18.55 0.32 1.31
N LEU A 94 17.77 -0.43 2.09
CA LEU A 94 18.24 -1.61 2.82
C LEU A 94 18.44 -2.83 1.90
N PHE A 95 17.84 -2.85 0.71
CA PHE A 95 18.11 -3.89 -0.28
C PHE A 95 19.46 -3.61 -0.92
N HIS A 96 20.52 -4.34 -0.54
CA HIS A 96 21.87 -4.09 -1.05
C HIS A 96 22.04 -4.52 -2.51
N ASP A 97 21.41 -5.63 -2.90
CA ASP A 97 21.39 -6.09 -4.29
C ASP A 97 20.62 -5.09 -5.18
N PRO A 98 21.28 -4.47 -6.19
CA PRO A 98 20.63 -3.54 -7.10
C PRO A 98 19.45 -4.16 -7.86
N GLU A 99 19.51 -5.45 -8.21
CA GLU A 99 18.42 -6.15 -8.88
C GLU A 99 17.15 -6.14 -8.01
N ARG A 100 17.30 -6.44 -6.72
CA ARG A 100 16.17 -6.50 -5.78
C ARG A 100 15.66 -5.14 -5.42
N ARG A 101 16.57 -4.19 -5.25
CA ARG A 101 16.20 -2.79 -5.01
C ARG A 101 15.40 -2.23 -6.18
N ALA A 102 15.84 -2.47 -7.42
CA ALA A 102 15.13 -2.04 -8.62
C ALA A 102 13.79 -2.75 -8.79
N SER A 103 13.76 -4.07 -8.58
CA SER A 103 12.53 -4.86 -8.67
C SER A 103 11.45 -4.36 -7.70
N MET A 104 11.83 -4.09 -6.45
CA MET A 104 10.92 -3.50 -5.46
C MET A 104 10.52 -2.07 -5.82
N TYR A 105 11.47 -1.25 -6.31
CA TYR A 105 11.19 0.13 -6.71
C TYR A 105 10.17 0.20 -7.85
N LEU A 106 10.37 -0.58 -8.92
CA LEU A 106 9.44 -0.66 -10.04
C LEU A 106 8.06 -1.17 -9.60
N ARG A 107 8.03 -2.15 -8.69
CA ARG A 107 6.77 -2.64 -8.12
C ARG A 107 6.00 -1.52 -7.42
N LEU A 108 6.68 -0.67 -6.65
CA LEU A 108 6.07 0.50 -6.01
C LEU A 108 5.60 1.53 -7.05
N ARG A 109 6.38 1.79 -8.10
CA ARG A 109 6.01 2.74 -9.16
C ARG A 109 4.80 2.27 -9.96
N ARG A 110 4.61 0.96 -10.08
CA ARG A 110 3.38 0.38 -10.64
C ARG A 110 2.12 0.73 -9.86
N GLN A 111 2.25 0.92 -8.55
CA GLN A 111 1.12 1.36 -7.72
C GLN A 111 1.01 2.87 -7.66
N ASN A 112 2.13 3.58 -7.65
CA ASN A 112 2.15 5.04 -7.63
C ASN A 112 3.26 5.57 -8.56
N PRO A 113 2.92 5.90 -9.82
CA PRO A 113 3.93 6.35 -10.78
C PRO A 113 4.36 7.79 -10.53
N PHE A 114 3.63 8.57 -9.72
CA PHE A 114 3.96 9.96 -9.47
C PHE A 114 5.13 10.07 -8.51
N ILE A 115 6.22 10.64 -8.99
CA ILE A 115 7.47 10.83 -8.24
C ILE A 115 7.92 12.29 -8.32
N TYR A 116 8.92 12.61 -7.51
CA TYR A 116 9.73 13.80 -7.67
C TYR A 116 11.14 13.38 -8.05
N THR A 117 11.71 13.99 -9.07
CA THR A 117 13.08 13.67 -9.51
C THR A 117 14.07 13.89 -8.38
N MET A 118 15.04 12.99 -8.20
CA MET A 118 16.02 13.10 -7.11
C MET A 118 16.90 14.36 -7.19
N CYS A 119 17.19 14.88 -8.40
CA CYS A 119 18.04 16.05 -8.61
C CYS A 119 17.32 17.38 -8.37
N CYS A 120 16.28 17.68 -9.14
CA CYS A 120 15.63 19.00 -9.14
C CYS A 120 14.35 19.03 -8.29
N LYS A 121 13.94 17.89 -7.72
CA LYS A 121 12.64 17.70 -7.06
C LYS A 121 11.47 18.13 -7.94
N ALA A 122 11.61 18.00 -9.26
CA ALA A 122 10.54 18.29 -10.21
C ALA A 122 9.53 17.13 -10.24
N PRO A 123 8.21 17.42 -10.27
CA PRO A 123 7.19 16.38 -10.38
C PRO A 123 7.22 15.76 -11.77
N VAL A 124 7.16 14.43 -11.83
CA VAL A 124 7.14 13.66 -13.09
C VAL A 124 6.37 12.36 -12.89
N CYS A 125 5.75 11.86 -13.96
CA CYS A 125 5.19 10.52 -13.98
C CYS A 125 6.27 9.51 -14.41
N PHE A 126 6.57 8.53 -13.56
CA PHE A 126 7.56 7.48 -13.81
C PHE A 126 7.24 6.63 -15.04
N PHE A 127 5.97 6.52 -15.45
CA PHE A 127 5.60 5.67 -16.58
C PHE A 127 5.67 6.35 -17.94
N CYS A 128 5.14 7.57 -18.08
CA CYS A 128 5.19 8.28 -19.37
C CYS A 128 6.29 9.34 -19.45
N HIS A 129 7.02 9.56 -18.36
CA HIS A 129 8.07 10.57 -18.24
C HIS A 129 7.59 12.01 -18.52
N VAL A 130 6.26 12.23 -18.51
CA VAL A 130 5.66 13.56 -18.68
C VAL A 130 5.84 14.37 -17.40
N ALA A 131 6.19 15.65 -17.57
CA ALA A 131 6.30 16.61 -16.48
C ALA A 131 4.96 16.79 -15.75
N GLY A 132 5.01 16.85 -14.42
CA GLY A 132 3.83 16.99 -13.55
C GLY A 132 3.18 15.67 -13.14
N HIS A 133 2.18 15.76 -12.28
CA HIS A 133 1.34 14.63 -11.83
C HIS A 133 -0.05 14.78 -12.45
N HIS A 134 -0.35 13.95 -13.46
CA HIS A 134 -1.60 14.03 -14.22
C HIS A 134 -2.74 13.24 -13.54
N ASN A 135 -3.15 13.69 -12.35
CA ASN A 135 -4.16 13.01 -11.53
C ASN A 135 -5.49 12.82 -12.29
N GLY A 136 -5.95 11.58 -12.38
CA GLY A 136 -7.23 11.24 -13.01
C GLY A 136 -7.21 11.16 -14.54
N ILE A 137 -6.08 11.50 -15.17
CA ILE A 137 -5.85 11.31 -16.60
C ILE A 137 -4.91 10.11 -16.74
N ALA A 138 -5.28 9.13 -17.57
CA ALA A 138 -4.35 8.04 -17.91
C ALA A 138 -3.08 8.63 -18.52
N CYS A 139 -1.92 7.99 -18.31
CA CYS A 139 -0.70 8.35 -19.03
C CYS A 139 -1.02 8.44 -20.54
N GLY A 140 -0.95 9.64 -21.10
CA GLY A 140 -1.28 9.85 -22.51
C GLY A 140 -0.23 9.22 -23.41
N GLY A 141 -0.68 8.45 -24.41
CA GLY A 141 0.12 8.12 -25.59
C GLY A 141 1.18 7.03 -25.42
N VAL A 142 0.76 5.78 -25.22
CA VAL A 142 1.40 4.70 -25.99
C VAL A 142 0.47 4.52 -27.19
N SER A 143 0.95 4.76 -28.41
CA SER A 143 0.15 4.47 -29.60
C SER A 143 -0.29 2.99 -29.54
N PRO A 144 -1.48 2.63 -30.03
CA PRO A 144 -1.91 1.23 -30.11
C PRO A 144 -0.84 0.34 -30.74
N ASP A 145 -0.13 0.88 -31.74
CA ASP A 145 0.97 0.21 -32.46
C ASP A 145 2.20 -0.10 -31.59
N LEU A 146 2.41 0.62 -30.47
CA LEU A 146 3.48 0.35 -29.50
C LEU A 146 3.05 -0.65 -28.42
N LEU A 147 1.75 -0.93 -28.24
CA LEU A 147 1.28 -1.88 -27.21
C LEU A 147 1.62 -3.33 -27.57
N ASP A 148 1.69 -3.67 -28.85
CA ASP A 148 2.08 -5.02 -29.30
C ASP A 148 3.57 -5.31 -29.13
N SER A 149 4.38 -4.28 -28.83
CA SER A 149 5.82 -4.38 -28.66
C SER A 149 6.31 -4.15 -27.22
N ILE A 150 5.44 -3.72 -26.30
CA ILE A 150 5.79 -3.44 -24.91
C ILE A 150 5.03 -4.39 -23.97
N VAL A 151 5.76 -5.27 -23.29
CA VAL A 151 5.24 -6.14 -22.24
C VAL A 151 5.71 -5.66 -20.88
N GLU A 152 4.88 -5.82 -19.85
CA GLU A 152 5.28 -5.55 -18.48
C GLU A 152 5.39 -6.82 -17.65
N CYS A 153 6.53 -7.00 -16.97
CA CYS A 153 6.73 -8.09 -16.02
C CYS A 153 5.67 -8.06 -14.90
N GLU A 154 5.00 -9.18 -14.65
CA GLU A 154 3.94 -9.28 -13.65
C GLU A 154 4.42 -9.01 -12.22
N ASP A 155 5.64 -9.41 -11.88
CA ASP A 155 6.21 -9.24 -10.55
C ASP A 155 6.76 -7.81 -10.36
N CYS A 156 7.89 -7.50 -11.00
CA CYS A 156 8.57 -6.23 -10.78
C CYS A 156 7.94 -5.04 -11.50
N GLY A 157 7.12 -5.23 -12.54
CA GLY A 157 6.54 -4.11 -13.29
C GLY A 157 7.47 -3.47 -14.33
N LEU A 158 8.60 -4.11 -14.64
CA LEU A 158 9.51 -3.67 -15.70
C LEU A 158 8.83 -3.70 -17.06
N GLN A 159 8.91 -2.59 -17.79
CA GLN A 159 8.52 -2.53 -19.19
C GLN A 159 9.66 -3.05 -20.08
N LEU A 160 9.33 -4.02 -20.91
CA LEU A 160 10.24 -4.73 -21.78
C LEU A 160 9.78 -4.53 -23.22
N VAL A 161 10.74 -4.29 -24.11
CA VAL A 161 10.53 -4.30 -25.56
C VAL A 161 11.25 -5.52 -26.11
N LYS A 162 10.58 -6.32 -26.94
CA LYS A 162 11.22 -7.47 -27.58
C LYS A 162 12.05 -7.01 -28.76
N GLY A 163 13.30 -7.44 -28.82
CA GLY A 163 14.02 -7.54 -30.08
C GLY A 163 13.67 -8.84 -30.81
N ASP A 164 14.42 -9.19 -31.85
CA ASP A 164 14.30 -10.50 -32.50
C ASP A 164 14.78 -11.62 -31.56
N GLY A 165 14.04 -12.74 -31.49
CA GLY A 165 14.47 -13.90 -30.72
C GLY A 165 13.38 -14.81 -30.18
N CYS A 166 13.78 -15.66 -29.22
CA CYS A 166 12.95 -16.69 -28.57
C CYS A 166 11.70 -16.10 -27.90
N ASP A 167 10.65 -16.92 -27.76
CA ASP A 167 9.43 -16.54 -27.02
C ASP A 167 9.62 -16.58 -25.49
N SER A 168 10.62 -17.32 -24.99
CA SER A 168 10.95 -17.36 -23.57
C SER A 168 11.80 -16.14 -23.19
N VAL A 169 11.30 -15.36 -22.22
CA VAL A 169 11.96 -14.16 -21.70
C VAL A 169 12.17 -14.32 -20.21
N GLN A 170 13.41 -14.05 -19.75
CA GLN A 170 13.74 -13.92 -18.34
C GLN A 170 13.85 -12.44 -18.00
N CYS A 171 12.99 -11.96 -17.10
CA CYS A 171 13.15 -10.64 -16.52
C CYS A 171 14.36 -10.65 -15.58
N TYR A 172 15.08 -9.53 -15.47
CA TYR A 172 16.20 -9.46 -14.52
C TYR A 172 15.77 -9.75 -13.07
N CYS A 173 14.48 -9.59 -12.70
CA CYS A 173 13.99 -9.92 -11.36
C CYS A 173 13.94 -11.43 -11.06
N GLY A 174 14.26 -12.28 -12.05
CA GLY A 174 14.29 -13.74 -11.96
C GLY A 174 13.04 -14.44 -12.53
N VAL A 175 11.95 -13.71 -12.78
CA VAL A 175 10.72 -14.30 -13.35
C VAL A 175 10.91 -14.63 -14.83
N ASN A 176 10.53 -15.86 -15.20
CA ASN A 176 10.47 -16.32 -16.58
C ASN A 176 9.02 -16.31 -17.09
N PHE A 177 8.82 -15.85 -18.31
CA PHE A 177 7.51 -15.86 -18.95
C PHE A 177 7.62 -16.00 -20.48
N GLN A 178 6.49 -16.32 -21.11
CA GLN A 178 6.36 -16.38 -22.57
C GLN A 178 5.87 -15.03 -23.10
N TRP A 179 6.60 -14.45 -24.05
CA TRP A 179 6.28 -13.15 -24.62
C TRP A 179 4.89 -13.14 -25.27
N SER A 180 4.60 -14.14 -26.11
CA SER A 180 3.31 -14.30 -26.79
C SER A 180 2.11 -14.25 -25.85
N VAL A 181 2.22 -14.89 -24.68
CA VAL A 181 1.19 -14.89 -23.63
C VAL A 181 1.05 -13.52 -22.97
N GLU A 182 2.16 -12.87 -22.66
CA GLU A 182 2.16 -11.60 -21.94
C GLU A 182 1.70 -10.41 -22.79
N VAL A 183 1.95 -10.43 -24.11
CA VAL A 183 1.37 -9.46 -25.05
C VAL A 183 -0.16 -9.47 -24.95
N LEU A 184 -0.78 -10.64 -24.95
CA LEU A 184 -2.24 -10.77 -24.87
C LEU A 184 -2.81 -10.26 -23.53
N LYS A 185 -2.07 -10.40 -22.43
CA LYS A 185 -2.50 -9.93 -21.10
C LYS A 185 -2.30 -8.43 -20.90
N THR A 186 -1.38 -7.81 -21.63
CA THR A 186 -0.98 -6.40 -21.40
C THR A 186 -2.12 -5.40 -21.62
N PRO A 187 -2.92 -5.48 -22.71
CA PRO A 187 -4.08 -4.61 -22.91
C PRO A 187 -5.09 -4.68 -21.76
N MET A 188 -5.41 -5.90 -21.30
CA MET A 188 -6.33 -6.10 -20.16
C MET A 188 -5.79 -5.43 -18.89
N ARG A 189 -4.49 -5.58 -18.59
CA ARG A 189 -3.87 -4.92 -17.43
C ARG A 189 -3.87 -3.40 -17.55
N SER A 190 -3.58 -2.87 -18.73
CA SER A 190 -3.61 -1.43 -19.00
C SER A 190 -5.01 -0.86 -18.74
N MET A 191 -6.05 -1.53 -19.24
CA MET A 191 -7.44 -1.20 -18.95
C MET A 191 -7.77 -1.30 -17.45
N MET A 192 -7.33 -2.35 -16.75
CA MET A 192 -7.56 -2.44 -15.30
C MET A 192 -6.87 -1.31 -14.51
N ARG A 193 -5.74 -0.78 -15.00
CA ARG A 193 -5.05 0.36 -14.39
C ARG A 193 -5.76 1.68 -14.65
N SER A 194 -6.32 1.90 -15.83
CA SER A 194 -7.12 3.10 -16.08
C SER A 194 -8.33 3.20 -15.14
N LEU A 195 -8.80 2.04 -14.64
CA LEU A 195 -9.85 1.95 -13.60
C LEU A 195 -9.34 2.11 -12.16
N GLN A 196 -8.03 2.10 -11.88
CA GLN A 196 -7.51 2.26 -10.51
C GLN A 196 -7.94 3.54 -9.80
N PRO A 197 -7.96 4.74 -10.43
CA PRO A 197 -8.45 5.96 -9.79
C PRO A 197 -9.88 5.82 -9.28
N PHE A 198 -10.74 5.17 -10.06
CA PHE A 198 -12.11 4.87 -9.68
C PHE A 198 -12.16 3.92 -8.47
N ARG A 199 -11.37 2.84 -8.48
CA ARG A 199 -11.28 1.90 -7.35
C ARG A 199 -10.77 2.57 -6.07
N ARG A 200 -9.79 3.48 -6.17
CA ARG A 200 -9.28 4.27 -5.03
C ARG A 200 -10.35 5.19 -4.46
N LYS A 201 -11.06 5.92 -5.32
CA LYS A 201 -12.15 6.80 -4.92
C LYS A 201 -13.27 6.03 -4.24
N LEU A 202 -13.67 4.89 -4.82
CA LEU A 202 -14.68 4.01 -4.24
C LEU A 202 -14.24 3.49 -2.87
N ARG A 203 -13.00 2.99 -2.74
CA ARG A 203 -12.44 2.54 -1.46
C ARG A 203 -12.42 3.65 -0.42
N TYR A 204 -12.04 4.88 -0.78
CA TYR A 204 -12.09 6.02 0.13
C TYR A 204 -13.51 6.28 0.65
N HIS A 205 -14.51 6.28 -0.23
CA HIS A 205 -15.91 6.48 0.17
C HIS A 205 -16.42 5.36 1.07
N ILE A 206 -16.11 4.10 0.75
CA ILE A 206 -16.47 2.94 1.57
C ILE A 206 -15.79 3.04 2.95
N SER A 207 -14.48 3.29 3.02
CA SER A 207 -13.75 3.45 4.28
C SER A 207 -14.34 4.58 5.14
N ARG A 208 -14.68 5.72 4.53
CA ARG A 208 -15.30 6.86 5.23
C ARG A 208 -16.72 6.55 5.71
N TRP A 209 -17.45 5.69 5.00
CA TRP A 209 -18.76 5.20 5.44
C TRP A 209 -18.63 4.22 6.61
N VAL A 210 -17.71 3.23 6.53
CA VAL A 210 -17.42 2.30 7.62
C VAL A 210 -16.96 3.03 8.89
N GLN A 211 -16.09 4.04 8.74
CA GLN A 211 -15.67 4.86 9.88
C GLN A 211 -16.84 5.63 10.52
N ARG A 212 -17.76 6.16 9.71
CA ARG A 212 -18.99 6.79 10.23
C ARG A 212 -19.84 5.81 11.01
N LEU A 213 -20.04 4.59 10.50
CA LEU A 213 -20.78 3.55 11.21
C LEU A 213 -20.13 3.18 12.55
N ARG A 214 -18.80 2.97 12.57
CA ARG A 214 -18.07 2.67 13.81
C ARG A 214 -18.18 3.79 14.84
N LYS A 215 -18.06 5.05 14.41
CA LYS A 215 -18.21 6.21 15.29
C LYS A 215 -19.62 6.30 15.86
N ASN A 216 -20.65 6.07 15.04
CA ASN A 216 -22.04 6.08 15.50
C ASN A 216 -22.30 4.97 16.53
N ARG A 217 -21.81 3.74 16.29
CA ARG A 217 -21.91 2.66 17.27
C ARG A 217 -21.26 3.02 18.61
N ALA A 218 -20.03 3.56 18.57
CA ALA A 218 -19.34 3.97 19.80
C ALA A 218 -20.08 5.10 20.55
N LEU A 219 -20.72 6.02 19.83
CA LEU A 219 -21.54 7.07 20.45
C LEU A 219 -22.79 6.51 21.11
N GLU A 220 -23.46 5.55 20.49
CA GLU A 220 -24.61 4.87 21.11
C GLU A 220 -24.20 4.06 22.34
N GLU A 221 -23.06 3.37 22.31
CA GLU A 221 -22.51 2.70 23.50
C GLU A 221 -22.23 3.68 24.66
N ILE A 222 -21.68 4.87 24.35
CA ILE A 222 -21.43 5.92 25.34
C ILE A 222 -22.74 6.45 25.92
N LYS A 223 -23.75 6.72 25.08
CA LYS A 223 -25.08 7.17 25.54
C LYS A 223 -25.73 6.13 26.45
N CYS A 224 -25.68 4.85 26.08
CA CYS A 224 -26.20 3.76 26.89
C CYS A 224 -25.52 3.69 28.26
N ARG A 225 -24.19 3.86 28.30
CA ARG A 225 -23.45 3.91 29.57
C ARG A 225 -23.84 5.13 30.41
N TYR A 226 -23.99 6.29 29.79
CA TYR A 226 -24.40 7.51 30.49
C TYR A 226 -25.79 7.36 31.11
N LEU A 227 -26.77 6.88 30.34
CA LEU A 227 -28.13 6.63 30.84
C LEU A 227 -28.14 5.59 31.98
N ARG A 228 -27.30 4.55 31.91
CA ARG A 228 -27.14 3.58 33.01
C ARG A 228 -26.57 4.22 34.28
N ILE A 229 -25.65 5.18 34.16
CA ILE A 229 -25.09 5.89 35.32
C ILE A 229 -26.15 6.83 35.91
N GLU A 230 -26.82 7.61 35.08
CA GLU A 230 -27.87 8.55 35.52
C GLU A 230 -29.04 7.84 36.21
N ALA A 231 -29.49 6.70 35.66
CA ALA A 231 -30.50 5.87 36.30
C ALA A 231 -30.04 5.34 37.67
N LYS A 232 -28.77 4.90 37.79
CA LYS A 232 -28.22 4.44 39.07
C LYS A 232 -28.17 5.55 40.12
N GLU A 233 -27.72 6.75 39.74
CA GLU A 233 -27.68 7.91 40.63
C GLU A 233 -29.10 8.36 41.05
N PHE A 234 -30.05 8.37 40.11
CA PHE A 234 -31.46 8.65 40.40
C PHE A 234 -32.02 7.67 41.44
N TRP A 235 -31.87 6.37 41.22
CA TRP A 235 -32.38 5.34 42.15
C TRP A 235 -31.67 5.34 43.51
N LYS A 236 -30.42 5.79 43.56
CA LYS A 236 -29.70 5.98 44.82
C LYS A 236 -30.33 7.14 45.61
N LEU A 237 -30.48 8.30 44.97
CA LEU A 237 -31.07 9.49 45.60
C LEU A 237 -32.54 9.26 46.01
N TYR A 238 -33.30 8.55 45.18
CA TYR A 238 -34.69 8.18 45.47
C TYR A 238 -34.79 7.36 46.75
N ARG A 239 -33.96 6.32 46.90
CA ARG A 239 -33.91 5.49 48.13
C ARG A 239 -33.51 6.27 49.37
N GLU A 240 -32.58 7.21 49.24
CA GLU A 240 -32.16 8.06 50.37
C GLU A 240 -33.27 9.03 50.82
N THR A 241 -34.16 9.42 49.91
CA THR A 241 -35.21 10.43 50.18
C THR A 241 -36.58 9.83 50.51
N HIS A 242 -36.83 8.57 50.14
CA HIS A 242 -38.10 7.87 50.34
C HIS A 242 -37.91 6.49 51.00
N PRO A 243 -37.28 6.40 52.19
CA PRO A 243 -36.94 5.12 52.83
C PRO A 243 -38.17 4.26 53.14
N ASP A 244 -39.32 4.90 53.36
CA ASP A 244 -40.58 4.27 53.76
C ASP A 244 -41.25 3.50 52.61
N GLU A 245 -40.95 3.86 51.35
CA GLU A 245 -41.52 3.24 50.14
C GLU A 245 -40.69 2.05 49.63
N VAL A 246 -39.44 1.93 50.07
CA VAL A 246 -38.48 0.94 49.54
C VAL A 246 -38.67 -0.43 50.19
N GLN A 247 -39.30 -0.48 51.36
CA GLN A 247 -39.41 -1.68 52.19
C GLN A 247 -40.39 -2.73 51.64
N ASP A 248 -41.23 -2.36 50.66
CA ASP A 248 -42.24 -3.23 50.04
C ASP A 248 -41.91 -3.66 48.59
N VAL A 249 -40.75 -3.29 48.03
CA VAL A 249 -40.46 -3.45 46.58
C VAL A 249 -39.15 -4.19 46.28
N ASP A 250 -38.57 -4.88 47.26
CA ASP A 250 -37.24 -5.48 47.12
C ASP A 250 -37.16 -6.63 46.07
N ASP A 251 -38.29 -7.29 45.75
CA ASP A 251 -38.31 -8.43 44.83
C ASP A 251 -38.57 -8.05 43.34
N GLU A 252 -39.46 -7.10 43.05
CA GLU A 252 -39.74 -6.67 41.66
C GLU A 252 -38.68 -5.71 41.10
N LEU A 253 -38.15 -4.81 41.94
CA LEU A 253 -37.14 -3.83 41.51
C LEU A 253 -35.76 -4.46 41.32
N SER A 254 -35.42 -5.50 42.09
CA SER A 254 -34.23 -6.33 41.86
C SER A 254 -34.24 -6.97 40.47
N LEU A 255 -35.41 -7.41 40.00
CA LEU A 255 -35.63 -7.91 38.64
C LEU A 255 -35.40 -6.81 37.60
N MET A 256 -35.93 -5.60 37.83
CA MET A 256 -35.77 -4.46 36.89
C MET A 256 -34.32 -3.93 36.82
N MET A 257 -33.55 -4.00 37.91
CA MET A 257 -32.11 -3.67 37.92
C MET A 257 -31.23 -4.78 37.33
N SER A 258 -31.74 -6.01 37.23
CA SER A 258 -31.09 -7.16 36.58
C SER A 258 -31.49 -7.37 35.12
N MET A 259 -32.46 -6.60 34.60
CA MET A 259 -32.77 -6.58 33.18
C MET A 259 -31.59 -5.94 32.43
N ASP A 260 -30.71 -6.79 31.93
CA ASP A 260 -29.83 -6.43 30.83
C ASP A 260 -30.71 -5.90 29.70
N PHE A 261 -30.59 -4.60 29.41
CA PHE A 261 -31.12 -4.00 28.19
C PHE A 261 -30.38 -4.62 26.99
N GLU A 262 -30.75 -5.86 26.64
CA GLU A 262 -30.35 -6.54 25.42
C GLU A 262 -31.16 -5.94 24.26
N GLY A 263 -30.74 -4.77 23.80
CA GLY A 263 -31.46 -4.06 22.75
C GLY A 263 -30.95 -2.63 22.52
N CYS A 264 -29.64 -2.48 22.25
CA CYS A 264 -29.06 -1.30 21.63
C CYS A 264 -28.01 -1.72 20.60
#